data_AF-A0A7W1EE19-F1
#
_entry.id   AF-A0A7W1EE19-F1
#
_cell.length_a   1.000
_cell.length_b   1.000
_cell.length_c   1.000
_cell.angle_alpha   90.00
_cell.angle_beta   90.00
_cell.angle_gamma   90.00
#
_symmetry.space_group_name_H-M   'P 1'
#
loop_
_entity.id
_entity.type
_entity.pdbx_description
1 polymer ?
#
loop_
_entity_poly.entity_id
_entity_poly.type
_entity_poly.pdbx_seq_one_letter_code
_entity_poly.pdbx_strand_id
1 'polypeptide(L)'
;MRILQLEPHLTTAELSSKLSNSIKSHHRSYWQILLSVSFNPNKKAEEYALFLGVTKSKVYKVVEQYNKIGADFTDDINWGGRRLATSIMSFEEENKMMNDLKLKAVEGKILVAKHIKKLIEKKVGKQVSDDYIWDLFKRHNWKKKMPRPEHPKRNKVAQEEFKKNSLKYWQPSE
;
A
#
# COMPACT_ATOMS: atom_id res chain seq x y z
N MET A 1 -23.15 29.67 -1.66
CA MET A 1 -22.69 28.26 -1.71
C MET A 1 -22.63 27.82 -3.16
N ARG A 2 -21.61 27.07 -3.57
CA ARG A 2 -21.45 26.62 -4.97
C ARG A 2 -22.40 25.45 -5.27
N ILE A 3 -23.15 25.58 -6.37
CA ILE A 3 -23.95 24.50 -6.94
C ILE A 3 -22.99 23.47 -7.56
N LEU A 4 -23.26 22.18 -7.35
CA LEU A 4 -22.47 21.10 -7.93
C LEU A 4 -23.03 20.71 -9.30
N GLN A 5 -22.16 20.73 -10.31
CA GLN A 5 -22.44 20.27 -11.66
C GLN A 5 -21.31 19.37 -12.13
N LEU A 6 -21.66 18.34 -12.90
CA LEU A 6 -20.71 17.43 -13.52
C LEU A 6 -20.47 17.85 -14.95
N GLU A 7 -19.20 17.79 -15.37
CA GLU A 7 -18.84 17.85 -16.78
C GLU A 7 -19.31 16.57 -17.49
N PRO A 8 -19.79 16.66 -18.74
CA PRO A 8 -20.38 15.54 -19.47
C PRO A 8 -19.31 14.58 -20.03
N HIS A 9 -18.50 13.99 -19.15
CA HIS A 9 -17.47 13.01 -19.55
C HIS A 9 -18.01 11.59 -19.70
N LEU A 10 -19.06 11.23 -18.94
CA LEU A 10 -19.75 9.94 -19.00
C LEU A 10 -21.25 10.14 -18.91
N THR A 11 -21.99 9.24 -19.54
CA THR A 11 -23.44 9.13 -19.39
C THR A 11 -23.82 8.53 -18.04
N THR A 12 -25.07 8.73 -17.62
CA THR A 12 -25.63 8.13 -16.40
C THR A 12 -25.50 6.61 -16.38
N ALA A 13 -25.74 5.96 -17.52
CA ALA A 13 -25.63 4.50 -17.68
C ALA A 13 -24.18 4.02 -17.49
N GLU A 14 -23.22 4.75 -18.04
CA GLU A 14 -21.79 4.43 -17.88
C GLU A 14 -21.31 4.64 -16.43
N LEU A 15 -21.77 5.70 -15.75
CA LEU A 15 -21.50 5.90 -14.32
C LEU A 15 -22.05 4.74 -13.48
N SER A 16 -23.25 4.25 -13.80
CA SER A 16 -23.84 3.08 -13.14
C SER A 16 -23.00 1.82 -13.38
N SER A 17 -22.55 1.59 -14.62
CA SER A 17 -21.67 0.47 -14.98
C SER A 17 -20.32 0.54 -14.25
N LYS A 18 -19.70 1.73 -14.17
CA LYS A 18 -18.46 1.94 -13.40
C LYS A 18 -18.66 1.66 -11.92
N LEU A 19 -19.81 2.03 -11.35
CA LEU A 19 -20.16 1.71 -9.96
C LEU A 19 -20.28 0.20 -9.73
N SER A 20 -21.01 -0.52 -10.59
CA SER A 20 -21.20 -1.97 -10.44
C SER A 20 -19.91 -2.76 -10.61
N ASN A 21 -19.04 -2.34 -11.52
CA ASN A 21 -17.77 -3.02 -11.81
C ASN A 21 -16.64 -2.67 -10.83
N SER A 22 -16.86 -1.71 -9.92
CA SER A 22 -15.82 -1.27 -9.00
C SER A 22 -15.57 -2.27 -7.85
N ILE A 23 -14.37 -2.86 -7.83
CA ILE A 23 -13.95 -3.80 -6.77
C ILE A 23 -13.52 -3.04 -5.50
N LYS A 24 -12.82 -1.92 -5.66
CA LYS A 24 -12.28 -1.12 -4.54
C LYS A 24 -13.40 -0.33 -3.86
N SER A 25 -13.55 -0.49 -2.54
CA SER A 25 -14.55 0.21 -1.73
C SER A 25 -14.49 1.74 -1.87
N HIS A 26 -13.29 2.31 -1.92
CA HIS A 26 -13.10 3.75 -2.09
C HIS A 26 -13.56 4.25 -3.46
N HIS A 27 -13.26 3.50 -4.53
CA HIS A 27 -13.68 3.86 -5.89
C HIS A 27 -15.20 3.77 -6.01
N ARG A 28 -15.81 2.74 -5.41
CA ARG A 28 -17.27 2.57 -5.39
C ARG A 28 -17.97 3.77 -4.75
N SER A 29 -17.45 4.28 -3.64
CA SER A 29 -17.97 5.48 -2.98
C SER A 29 -17.88 6.73 -3.87
N TYR A 30 -16.83 6.85 -4.70
CA TYR A 30 -16.68 7.98 -5.62
C TYR A 30 -17.70 7.89 -6.76
N TRP A 31 -17.83 6.73 -7.39
CA TRP A 31 -18.83 6.50 -8.44
C TRP A 31 -20.25 6.68 -7.91
N GLN A 32 -20.53 6.30 -6.67
CA GLN A 32 -21.82 6.55 -6.02
C GLN A 32 -22.11 8.05 -5.87
N ILE A 33 -21.12 8.86 -5.48
CA ILE A 33 -21.26 10.31 -5.41
C ILE A 33 -21.57 10.88 -6.80
N LEU A 34 -20.76 10.53 -7.82
CA LEU A 34 -20.93 11.02 -9.19
C LEU A 34 -22.29 10.64 -9.78
N LEU A 35 -22.69 9.37 -9.63
CA LEU A 35 -23.99 8.89 -10.08
C LEU A 35 -25.13 9.68 -9.43
N SER A 36 -25.03 9.94 -8.13
CA SER A 36 -26.09 10.66 -7.41
C SER A 36 -26.19 12.13 -7.81
N VAL A 37 -25.05 12.78 -8.10
CA VAL A 37 -25.01 14.14 -8.64
C VAL A 37 -25.58 14.19 -10.06
N SER A 38 -25.31 13.16 -10.88
CA SER A 38 -25.85 13.03 -12.23
C SER A 38 -27.37 12.89 -12.24
N PHE A 39 -27.95 12.11 -11.31
CA PHE A 39 -29.41 11.96 -11.19
C PHE A 39 -30.13 13.20 -10.68
N ASN A 40 -29.47 14.04 -9.87
CA ASN A 40 -30.12 15.16 -9.20
C ASN A 40 -29.33 16.47 -9.41
N PRO A 41 -29.19 16.96 -10.65
CA PRO A 41 -28.41 18.17 -10.89
C PRO A 41 -28.92 19.35 -10.05
N ASN A 42 -28.02 20.26 -9.69
CA ASN A 42 -28.28 21.52 -8.98
C ASN A 42 -28.53 21.46 -7.46
N LYS A 43 -28.35 20.31 -6.80
CA LYS A 43 -28.36 20.25 -5.32
C LYS A 43 -27.06 20.73 -4.69
N LYS A 44 -27.13 21.09 -3.40
CA LYS A 44 -25.96 21.49 -2.60
C LYS A 44 -25.16 20.26 -2.14
N ALA A 45 -23.84 20.41 -2.00
CA ALA A 45 -22.95 19.37 -1.47
C ALA A 45 -23.38 18.83 -0.10
N GLU A 46 -24.02 19.67 0.72
CA GLU A 46 -24.50 19.29 2.06
C GLU A 46 -25.66 18.28 1.99
N GLU A 47 -26.55 18.43 1.03
CA GLU A 47 -27.64 17.47 0.81
C GLU A 47 -27.08 16.12 0.37
N TYR A 48 -26.10 16.13 -0.55
CA TYR A 48 -25.36 14.94 -0.96
C TYR A 48 -24.66 14.22 0.18
N ALA A 49 -23.99 15.01 1.02
CA ALA A 49 -23.31 14.51 2.20
C ALA A 49 -24.28 13.81 3.16
N LEU A 50 -25.44 14.42 3.42
CA LEU A 50 -26.46 13.88 4.33
C LEU A 50 -27.03 12.54 3.83
N PHE A 51 -27.46 12.44 2.57
CA PHE A 51 -28.10 11.19 2.11
C PHE A 51 -27.10 10.06 1.85
N LEU A 52 -25.85 10.36 1.48
CA LEU A 52 -24.81 9.34 1.25
C LEU A 52 -24.04 8.96 2.52
N GLY A 53 -24.22 9.69 3.63
CA GLY A 53 -23.42 9.52 4.84
C GLY A 53 -21.93 9.84 4.62
N VAL A 54 -21.62 10.84 3.79
CA VAL A 54 -20.24 11.27 3.48
C VAL A 54 -20.02 12.72 3.89
N THR A 55 -18.77 13.17 3.99
CA THR A 55 -18.46 14.57 4.30
C THR A 55 -18.62 15.47 3.08
N LYS A 56 -19.05 16.72 3.29
CA LYS A 56 -19.15 17.74 2.22
C LYS A 56 -17.86 17.90 1.42
N SER A 57 -16.71 17.86 2.11
CA SER A 57 -15.39 17.97 1.50
C SER A 57 -15.08 16.82 0.55
N LYS A 58 -15.57 15.61 0.84
CA LYS A 58 -15.40 14.44 -0.03
C LYS A 58 -16.21 14.61 -1.31
N VAL A 59 -17.45 15.08 -1.21
CA VAL A 59 -18.31 15.35 -2.38
C VAL A 59 -17.64 16.35 -3.31
N TYR A 60 -17.18 17.49 -2.78
CA TYR A 60 -16.47 18.50 -3.57
C TYR A 60 -15.23 17.94 -4.24
N LYS A 61 -14.38 17.22 -3.49
CA LYS A 61 -13.13 16.66 -4.01
C LYS A 61 -13.38 15.68 -5.16
N VAL A 62 -14.36 14.79 -5.01
CA VAL A 62 -14.67 13.78 -6.04
C VAL A 62 -15.20 14.43 -7.31
N VAL A 63 -16.15 15.35 -7.18
CA VAL A 63 -16.70 16.09 -8.33
C VAL A 63 -15.63 16.91 -9.03
N GLU A 64 -14.78 17.62 -8.27
CA GLU A 64 -13.68 18.40 -8.83
C GLU A 64 -12.64 17.53 -9.55
N GLN A 65 -12.27 16.38 -8.98
CA GLN A 65 -11.34 15.44 -9.61
C GLN A 65 -11.90 14.89 -10.92
N TYR A 66 -13.16 14.48 -10.91
CA TYR A 66 -13.84 13.98 -12.11
C TYR A 66 -13.94 15.06 -13.20
N ASN A 67 -14.34 16.28 -12.84
CA ASN A 67 -14.48 17.37 -13.82
C ASN A 67 -13.13 17.75 -14.44
N LYS A 68 -12.02 17.69 -13.68
CA LYS A 68 -10.68 18.04 -14.16
C LYS A 68 -9.99 16.93 -14.97
N ILE A 69 -10.10 15.68 -14.54
CA ILE A 69 -9.32 14.55 -15.09
C ILE A 69 -10.17 13.70 -16.04
N GLY A 70 -11.49 13.69 -15.87
CA GLY A 70 -12.42 12.90 -16.68
C GLY A 70 -12.68 11.50 -16.13
N ALA A 71 -13.09 10.57 -17.01
CA ALA A 71 -13.55 9.22 -16.65
C ALA A 71 -12.49 8.36 -15.94
N ASP A 72 -11.21 8.62 -16.20
CA ASP A 72 -10.10 7.80 -15.70
C ASP A 72 -9.46 8.37 -14.43
N PHE A 73 -10.10 9.37 -13.79
CA PHE A 73 -9.60 9.99 -12.56
C PHE A 73 -9.34 9.00 -11.41
N THR A 74 -9.93 7.80 -11.44
CA THR A 74 -9.68 6.77 -10.44
C THR A 74 -8.34 6.06 -10.58
N ASP A 75 -7.73 6.09 -11.77
CA ASP A 75 -6.50 5.35 -12.04
C ASP A 75 -5.27 6.05 -11.45
N ASP A 76 -5.31 7.38 -11.44
CA ASP A 76 -4.32 8.22 -10.76
C ASP A 76 -4.41 8.13 -9.23
N ILE A 77 -5.54 7.66 -8.69
CA ILE A 77 -5.79 7.62 -7.26
C ILE A 77 -5.15 6.39 -6.64
N ASN A 78 -3.86 6.53 -6.35
CA ASN A 78 -3.10 5.56 -5.58
C ASN A 78 -3.20 5.87 -4.07
N TRP A 79 -3.91 4.99 -3.36
CA TRP A 79 -3.99 5.03 -1.90
C TRP A 79 -2.82 4.29 -1.27
N GLY A 80 -2.17 4.95 -0.31
CA GLY A 80 -0.96 4.43 0.31
C GLY A 80 0.23 4.36 -0.65
N GLY A 81 1.25 3.62 -0.24
CA GLY A 81 2.46 3.43 -1.00
C GLY A 81 3.42 4.64 -0.98
N ARG A 82 4.53 4.47 -1.69
CA ARG A 82 5.56 5.50 -1.83
C ARG A 82 5.11 6.49 -2.90
N ARG A 83 4.95 7.76 -2.52
CA ARG A 83 4.71 8.86 -3.46
C ARG A 83 6.04 9.52 -3.77
N LEU A 84 6.30 9.79 -5.05
CA LEU A 84 7.52 10.51 -5.47
C LEU A 84 7.68 11.84 -4.72
N ALA A 85 6.58 12.58 -4.54
CA ALA A 85 6.57 13.85 -3.82
C ALA A 85 6.96 13.78 -2.33
N THR A 86 6.76 12.63 -1.67
CA THR A 86 7.08 12.45 -0.24
C THR A 86 8.29 11.55 -0.03
N SER A 87 8.88 11.00 -1.08
CA SER A 87 10.04 10.13 -0.96
C SER A 87 11.33 10.94 -0.84
N ILE A 88 12.18 10.51 0.08
CA ILE A 88 13.45 11.17 0.41
C ILE A 88 14.47 11.06 -0.74
N MET A 89 14.38 10.00 -1.54
CA MET A 89 15.30 9.62 -2.60
C MET A 89 14.50 9.08 -3.79
N SER A 90 15.05 8.98 -5.00
CA SER A 90 14.42 8.25 -6.11
C SER A 90 14.61 6.73 -6.00
N PHE A 91 13.86 5.92 -6.75
CA PHE A 91 14.03 4.45 -6.67
C PHE A 91 15.39 3.99 -7.24
N GLU A 92 15.89 4.70 -8.26
CA GLU A 92 17.20 4.42 -8.86
C GLU A 92 18.35 4.72 -7.91
N GLU A 93 18.29 5.86 -7.22
CA GLU A 93 19.27 6.24 -6.21
C GLU A 93 19.27 5.26 -5.02
N GLU A 94 18.09 4.84 -4.56
CA GLU A 94 17.97 3.82 -3.50
C GLU A 94 18.62 2.49 -3.95
N ASN A 95 18.36 2.05 -5.19
CA ASN A 95 18.97 0.84 -5.74
C ASN A 95 20.50 0.93 -5.83
N LYS A 96 21.04 2.05 -6.32
CA LYS A 96 22.49 2.29 -6.37
C LYS A 96 23.09 2.23 -4.97
N MET A 97 22.48 2.91 -4.01
CA MET A 97 22.93 2.87 -2.62
C MET A 97 22.88 1.45 -2.02
N MET A 98 21.81 0.70 -2.29
CA MET A 98 21.69 -0.67 -1.78
C MET A 98 22.71 -1.62 -2.39
N ASN A 99 23.09 -1.42 -3.65
CA ASN A 99 24.16 -2.18 -4.27
C ASN A 99 25.53 -1.85 -3.64
N ASP A 100 25.82 -0.58 -3.39
CA ASP A 100 27.04 -0.18 -2.66
C ASP A 100 27.10 -0.83 -1.26
N LEU A 101 25.96 -0.85 -0.56
CA LEU A 101 25.86 -1.47 0.77
C LEU A 101 26.04 -2.99 0.70
N LYS A 102 25.52 -3.65 -0.34
CA LYS A 102 25.75 -5.09 -0.54
C LYS A 102 27.24 -5.41 -0.72
N LEU A 103 27.96 -4.63 -1.54
CA LEU A 103 29.40 -4.82 -1.72
C LEU A 103 30.15 -4.70 -0.38
N LYS A 104 29.87 -3.64 0.38
CA LYS A 104 30.47 -3.45 1.71
C LYS A 104 30.07 -4.52 2.72
N ALA A 105 28.85 -5.06 2.62
CA ALA A 105 28.38 -6.15 3.48
C ALA A 105 29.15 -7.45 3.20
N VAL A 106 29.41 -7.77 1.92
CA VAL A 106 30.21 -8.94 1.52
C VAL A 106 31.63 -8.84 2.06
N GLU A 107 32.21 -7.64 2.06
CA GLU A 107 33.52 -7.37 2.66
C GLU A 107 33.52 -7.38 4.21
N GLY A 108 32.37 -7.58 4.86
CA GLY A 108 32.25 -7.58 6.32
C GLY A 108 32.35 -6.19 6.97
N LYS A 109 32.32 -5.11 6.19
CA LYS A 109 32.47 -3.71 6.67
C LYS A 109 31.19 -3.15 7.33
N ILE A 110 30.10 -3.91 7.33
CA ILE A 110 28.80 -3.51 7.90
C ILE A 110 28.54 -4.32 9.16
N LEU A 111 28.69 -3.68 10.32
CA LEU A 111 28.56 -4.31 11.64
C LEU A 111 27.16 -4.16 12.25
N VAL A 112 26.50 -2.99 12.06
CA VAL A 112 25.24 -2.65 12.75
C VAL A 112 24.36 -1.78 11.85
N ALA A 113 23.03 -1.93 11.95
CA ALA A 113 22.04 -1.10 11.24
C ALA A 113 22.26 0.42 11.44
N LYS A 114 22.78 0.84 12.60
CA LYS A 114 23.14 2.24 12.88
C LYS A 114 24.22 2.80 11.94
N HIS A 115 25.14 1.98 11.43
CA HIS A 115 26.10 2.42 10.42
C HIS A 115 25.43 2.71 9.09
N ILE A 116 24.47 1.86 8.71
CA ILE A 116 23.67 2.05 7.49
C ILE A 116 22.85 3.32 7.60
N LYS A 117 22.24 3.59 8.77
CA LYS A 117 21.55 4.84 9.07
C LYS A 117 22.42 6.06 8.78
N LYS A 118 23.62 6.11 9.37
CA LYS A 118 24.55 7.24 9.18
C LYS A 118 24.96 7.44 7.72
N LEU A 119 25.15 6.35 6.96
CA LEU A 119 25.46 6.42 5.54
C LEU A 119 24.29 6.97 4.72
N ILE A 120 23.06 6.56 5.05
CA ILE A 120 21.83 7.07 4.44
C ILE A 120 21.70 8.56 4.74
N GLU A 121 21.78 8.95 6.01
CA GLU A 121 21.66 10.36 6.44
C GLU A 121 22.71 11.24 5.78
N LYS A 122 23.94 10.75 5.59
CA LYS A 122 24.99 11.47 4.87
C LYS A 122 24.69 11.65 3.38
N LYS A 123 24.11 10.64 2.72
CA LYS A 123 23.71 10.74 1.29
C LYS A 123 22.49 11.65 1.11
N VAL A 124 21.55 11.59 2.05
CA VAL A 124 20.29 12.36 2.01
C VAL A 124 20.46 13.80 2.49
N GLY A 125 21.43 14.05 3.37
CA GLY A 125 21.64 15.36 4.01
C GLY A 125 20.61 15.70 5.10
N LYS A 126 19.82 14.72 5.56
CA LYS A 126 18.80 14.88 6.62
C LYS A 126 18.80 13.68 7.55
N GLN A 127 18.35 13.89 8.78
CA GLN A 127 18.11 12.79 9.72
C GLN A 127 16.92 11.94 9.27
N VAL A 128 17.01 10.65 9.53
CA VAL A 128 16.03 9.67 9.07
C VAL A 128 15.53 8.81 10.24
N SER A 129 14.28 8.38 10.20
CA SER A 129 13.73 7.48 11.23
C SER A 129 14.34 6.08 11.12
N ASP A 130 14.27 5.31 12.21
CA ASP A 130 14.72 3.92 12.18
C ASP A 130 13.80 3.06 11.29
N ASP A 131 12.50 3.35 11.29
CA ASP A 131 11.50 2.68 10.44
C ASP A 131 11.80 2.83 8.95
N TYR A 132 12.28 4.00 8.52
CA TYR A 132 12.63 4.21 7.12
C TYR A 132 13.68 3.21 6.63
N ILE A 133 14.64 2.85 7.48
CA ILE A 133 15.69 1.88 7.14
C ILE A 133 15.07 0.50 6.91
N TRP A 134 14.17 0.09 7.79
CA TRP A 134 13.48 -1.20 7.68
C TRP A 134 12.54 -1.24 6.47
N ASP A 135 11.83 -0.15 6.20
CA ASP A 135 11.02 -0.02 5.00
C ASP A 135 11.88 -0.08 3.73
N LEU A 136 13.04 0.56 3.74
CA LEU A 136 14.00 0.50 2.62
C LEU A 136 14.46 -0.95 2.39
N PHE A 137 14.85 -1.67 3.44
CA PHE A 137 15.18 -3.09 3.32
C PHE A 137 14.02 -3.94 2.79
N LYS A 138 12.81 -3.72 3.30
CA LYS A 138 11.61 -4.42 2.85
C LYS A 138 11.33 -4.14 1.37
N ARG A 139 11.48 -2.89 0.91
CA ARG A 139 11.34 -2.49 -0.50
C ARG A 139 12.33 -3.21 -1.42
N HIS A 140 13.57 -3.39 -0.98
CA HIS A 140 14.60 -4.10 -1.74
C HIS A 140 14.62 -5.62 -1.47
N ASN A 141 13.53 -6.18 -0.94
CA ASN A 141 13.37 -7.61 -0.66
C ASN A 141 14.47 -8.19 0.25
N TRP A 142 15.10 -7.37 1.08
CA TRP A 142 16.07 -7.85 2.04
C TRP A 142 15.36 -8.52 3.20
N LYS A 143 15.80 -9.74 3.53
CA LYS A 143 15.33 -10.51 4.67
C LYS A 143 16.52 -11.01 5.47
N LYS A 144 16.43 -10.88 6.79
CA LYS A 144 17.39 -11.49 7.70
C LYS A 144 17.26 -13.02 7.60
N LYS A 145 18.19 -13.68 6.91
CA LYS A 145 18.26 -15.14 6.88
C LYS A 145 18.81 -15.62 8.22
N MET A 146 17.95 -16.29 8.99
CA MET A 146 18.35 -17.05 10.16
C MET A 146 18.16 -18.54 9.83
N PRO A 147 19.15 -19.41 10.09
CA PRO A 147 18.93 -20.84 9.97
C PRO A 147 17.78 -21.24 10.90
N ARG A 148 16.98 -22.22 10.48
CA ARG A 148 15.93 -22.75 11.35
C ARG A 148 16.61 -23.29 12.62
N PRO A 149 16.16 -22.90 13.82
CA PRO A 149 16.77 -23.41 15.05
C PRO A 149 16.58 -24.93 15.10
N GLU A 150 17.66 -25.65 15.43
CA GLU A 150 17.64 -27.09 15.63
C GLU A 150 18.05 -27.41 17.06
N HIS A 151 17.40 -28.42 17.66
CA HIS A 151 17.77 -28.87 18.99
C HIS A 151 19.13 -29.59 18.95
N PRO A 152 20.08 -29.32 19.86
CA PRO A 152 21.42 -29.92 19.82
C PRO A 152 21.41 -31.45 19.86
N LYS A 153 20.46 -32.04 20.60
CA LYS A 153 20.27 -33.49 20.71
C LYS A 153 19.32 -34.09 19.66
N ARG A 154 19.13 -33.42 18.52
CA ARG A 154 18.19 -33.89 17.49
C ARG A 154 18.71 -35.17 16.85
N ASN A 155 17.96 -36.27 17.00
CA ASN A 155 18.17 -37.48 16.22
C ASN A 155 17.29 -37.42 14.95
N LYS A 156 17.91 -37.26 13.77
CA LYS A 156 17.21 -37.17 12.49
C LYS A 156 16.45 -38.46 12.16
N VAL A 157 17.03 -39.62 12.47
CA VAL A 157 16.44 -40.93 12.18
C VAL A 157 15.14 -41.12 12.95
N ALA A 158 15.16 -40.86 14.26
CA ALA A 158 13.97 -40.94 15.10
C ALA A 158 12.85 -39.96 14.67
N GLN A 159 13.22 -38.79 14.15
CA GLN A 159 12.23 -37.84 13.62
C GLN A 159 11.58 -38.31 12.32
N GLU A 160 12.34 -38.96 11.44
CA GLU A 160 11.80 -39.51 10.20
C GLU A 160 10.91 -40.72 10.48
N GLU A 161 11.31 -41.59 11.39
CA GLU A 161 10.49 -42.71 11.86
C GLU A 161 9.21 -42.21 12.53
N PHE A 162 9.30 -41.23 13.42
CA PHE A 162 8.12 -40.61 14.04
C PHE A 162 7.20 -39.99 12.98
N LYS A 163 7.72 -39.25 12.00
CA LYS A 163 6.88 -38.65 10.94
C LYS A 163 6.20 -39.69 10.06
N LYS A 164 6.82 -40.86 9.85
CA LYS A 164 6.20 -41.98 9.12
C LYS A 164 5.10 -42.66 9.94
N ASN A 165 5.32 -42.79 11.25
CA ASN A 165 4.43 -43.53 12.16
C ASN A 165 3.44 -42.64 12.94
N SER A 166 3.53 -41.32 12.82
CA SER A 166 2.67 -40.39 13.54
C SER A 166 1.27 -40.38 12.95
N LEU A 167 0.26 -40.50 13.81
CA LEU A 167 -1.15 -40.41 13.43
C LEU A 167 -1.45 -39.01 12.86
N LYS A 168 -2.29 -38.96 11.82
CA LYS A 168 -2.70 -37.71 11.17
C LYS A 168 -3.67 -36.88 12.00
N TYR A 169 -4.40 -37.53 12.90
CA TYR A 169 -5.38 -36.92 13.79
C TYR A 169 -5.16 -37.48 15.19
N TRP A 170 -5.43 -36.65 16.19
CA TRP A 170 -5.30 -37.05 17.58
C TRP A 170 -6.35 -38.11 17.91
N GLN A 171 -5.93 -39.16 18.59
CA GLN A 171 -6.81 -40.18 19.16
C GLN A 171 -6.60 -40.19 20.68
N PRO A 172 -7.68 -40.25 21.49
CA PRO A 172 -7.55 -40.42 22.94
C PRO A 172 -6.90 -41.76 23.25
N SER A 173 -6.12 -41.81 24.34
CA SER A 173 -5.65 -43.08 24.91
C SER A 173 -6.84 -43.83 25.51
N GLU A 174 -6.97 -45.12 25.19
CA GLU A 174 -7.92 -46.05 25.83
C GLU A 174 -7.66 -46.21 27.33
#